data_AF-A0A958RZE8-F1
#
_entry.id   AF-A0A958RZE8-F1
#
_cell.length_a   1.000
_cell.length_b   1.000
_cell.length_c   1.000
_cell.angle_alpha   90.00
_cell.angle_beta   90.00
_cell.angle_gamma   90.00
#
_symmetry.space_group_name_H-M   'P 1'
#
loop_
_entity.id
_entity.type
_entity.pdbx_description
1 polymer ?
#
loop_
_entity_poly.entity_id
_entity_poly.type
_entity_poly.pdbx_seq_one_letter_code
_entity_poly.pdbx_strand_id
1 'polypeptide(L)'
;MGFLQNIKNKLGIGGVKVELQVPAQVSKTGETIDGVVKITSKSEQEVTEIKVKLIEEYTTGRGDDKKEKEYELGSVSVTAGFKIMPGETKAFPFTLPFDLIKSNADELKEKGGALGALGKAAAFANNEKSEYHVEAEASVKGVMLSPSDEKEITLN
;
A
#
# COMPACT_ATOMS: atom_id res chain seq x y z
N MET A 1 10.34 18.89 -30.84
CA MET A 1 10.59 18.45 -29.46
C MET A 1 9.70 17.25 -29.16
N GLY A 2 10.17 15.99 -29.25
CA GLY A 2 9.27 14.84 -29.11
C GLY A 2 9.93 13.48 -28.84
N PHE A 3 11.19 13.30 -29.27
CA PHE A 3 11.89 12.02 -29.10
C PHE A 3 12.19 11.66 -27.63
N LEU A 4 12.62 12.63 -26.81
CA LEU A 4 12.91 12.38 -25.39
C LEU A 4 11.65 12.11 -24.56
N GLN A 5 10.50 12.68 -24.96
CA GLN A 5 9.24 12.53 -24.25
C GLN A 5 8.61 11.16 -24.51
N ASN A 6 8.71 10.65 -25.74
CA ASN A 6 8.30 9.29 -26.09
C ASN A 6 9.15 8.21 -25.39
N ILE A 7 10.45 8.45 -25.18
CA ILE A 7 11.33 7.51 -24.45
C ILE A 7 10.95 7.47 -22.95
N LYS A 8 10.73 8.63 -22.33
CA LYS A 8 10.29 8.71 -20.92
C LYS A 8 8.92 8.06 -20.69
N ASN A 9 7.97 8.31 -21.58
CA ASN A 9 6.65 7.67 -21.54
C ASN A 9 6.74 6.14 -21.72
N LYS A 10 7.62 5.63 -22.60
CA LYS A 10 7.85 4.19 -22.77
C LYS A 10 8.54 3.51 -21.58
N LEU A 11 9.35 4.26 -20.82
CA LEU A 11 9.99 3.77 -19.60
C LEU A 11 9.03 3.71 -18.40
N GLY A 12 7.75 4.09 -18.55
CA GLY A 12 6.79 4.20 -17.43
C GLY A 12 7.01 5.45 -16.56
N ILE A 13 8.04 6.25 -16.85
CA ILE A 13 8.39 7.48 -16.12
C ILE A 13 7.70 8.67 -16.81
N GLY A 14 6.44 8.96 -16.44
CA GLY A 14 5.88 10.30 -16.67
C GLY A 14 4.62 10.42 -17.53
N GLY A 15 3.97 9.30 -17.83
CA GLY A 15 2.67 9.33 -18.51
C GLY A 15 1.50 9.37 -17.52
N VAL A 16 1.34 8.35 -16.68
CA VAL A 16 0.26 8.23 -15.69
C VAL A 16 0.83 8.47 -14.29
N LYS A 17 0.17 9.31 -13.51
CA LYS A 17 0.40 9.53 -12.08
C LYS A 17 -0.75 8.88 -11.34
N VAL A 18 -0.41 8.01 -10.40
CA VAL A 18 -1.34 7.47 -9.39
C VAL A 18 -1.12 8.26 -8.12
N GLU A 19 -2.20 8.62 -7.44
CA GLU A 19 -2.18 9.30 -6.15
C GLU A 19 -3.19 8.63 -5.24
N LEU A 20 -2.71 8.05 -4.14
CA LEU A 20 -3.52 7.36 -3.17
C LEU A 20 -3.97 8.33 -2.09
N GLN A 21 -5.28 8.44 -1.90
CA GLN A 21 -5.88 9.25 -0.86
C GLN A 21 -6.59 8.33 0.13
N VAL A 22 -5.88 8.00 1.22
CA VAL A 22 -6.39 7.23 2.35
C VAL A 22 -6.27 8.04 3.64
N PRO A 23 -7.16 7.83 4.63
CA PRO A 23 -6.99 8.45 5.93
C PRO A 23 -5.71 7.94 6.60
N ALA A 24 -4.94 8.84 7.21
CA ALA A 24 -3.71 8.48 7.92
C ALA A 24 -3.97 7.62 9.17
N GLN A 25 -5.20 7.62 9.68
CA GLN A 25 -5.64 6.80 10.80
C GLN A 25 -6.83 5.96 10.37
N VAL A 26 -6.70 4.64 10.55
CA VAL A 26 -7.73 3.66 10.23
C VAL A 26 -8.04 2.88 11.51
N SER A 27 -9.32 2.61 11.77
CA SER A 27 -9.73 1.82 12.93
C SER A 27 -9.47 0.34 12.70
N LYS A 28 -8.77 -0.32 13.63
CA LYS A 28 -8.54 -1.78 13.59
C LYS A 28 -9.83 -2.59 13.59
N THR A 29 -10.88 -2.05 14.21
CA THR A 29 -12.20 -2.70 14.34
C THR A 29 -13.03 -2.66 13.06
N GLY A 30 -12.68 -1.79 12.11
CA GLY A 30 -13.48 -1.58 10.90
C GLY A 30 -13.28 -2.66 9.84
N GLU A 31 -12.16 -3.40 9.86
CA GLU A 31 -11.76 -4.42 8.87
C GLU A 31 -11.76 -3.94 7.40
N THR A 32 -11.99 -2.64 7.17
CA THR A 32 -12.05 -2.04 5.84
C THR A 32 -11.37 -0.67 5.83
N ILE A 33 -10.64 -0.37 4.76
CA ILE A 33 -10.04 0.94 4.47
C ILE A 33 -10.80 1.56 3.30
N ASP A 34 -11.49 2.66 3.55
CA ASP A 34 -12.08 3.47 2.49
C ASP A 34 -11.07 4.53 2.03
N GLY A 35 -10.92 4.62 0.71
CA GLY A 35 -10.00 5.56 0.09
C GLY A 35 -10.40 5.93 -1.32
N VAL A 36 -9.62 6.81 -1.92
CA VAL A 36 -9.79 7.23 -3.31
C VAL A 36 -8.46 7.14 -4.03
N VAL A 37 -8.40 6.37 -5.11
CA VAL A 37 -7.26 6.38 -6.04
C VAL A 37 -7.54 7.43 -7.10
N LYS A 38 -6.66 8.43 -7.20
CA LYS A 38 -6.68 9.42 -8.28
C LYS A 38 -5.66 9.06 -9.33
N ILE A 39 -6.10 8.97 -10.57
CA ILE A 39 -5.26 8.68 -11.72
C ILE A 39 -5.30 9.88 -12.65
N THR A 40 -4.14 10.47 -12.91
CA THR A 40 -3.98 11.60 -13.84
C THR A 40 -2.97 11.23 -14.90
N SER A 41 -3.27 11.49 -16.18
CA SER A 41 -2.33 11.21 -17.26
C SER A 41 -1.90 12.48 -18.00
N LYS A 42 -0.64 12.53 -18.45
CA LYS A 42 -0.08 13.56 -19.33
C LYS A 42 -0.07 13.13 -20.80
N SER A 43 -0.42 11.89 -21.10
CA SER A 43 -0.51 11.31 -22.45
C SER A 43 -1.69 10.36 -22.55
N GLU A 44 -2.17 10.06 -23.75
CA GLU A 44 -3.19 9.02 -23.92
C GLU A 44 -2.62 7.67 -23.48
N GLN A 45 -3.29 7.00 -22.54
CA GLN A 45 -2.89 5.68 -22.05
C GLN A 45 -4.12 4.81 -21.74
N GLU A 46 -3.93 3.48 -21.77
CA GLU A 46 -4.98 2.50 -21.49
C GLU A 46 -4.67 1.82 -20.15
N VAL A 47 -5.47 2.13 -19.12
CA VAL A 47 -5.38 1.53 -17.79
C VAL A 47 -6.20 0.24 -17.82
N THR A 48 -5.54 -0.89 -17.57
CA THR A 48 -6.18 -2.21 -17.63
C THR A 48 -6.69 -2.65 -16.26
N GLU A 49 -5.89 -2.44 -15.23
CA GLU A 49 -6.17 -2.88 -13.86
C GLU A 49 -5.63 -1.86 -12.86
N ILE A 50 -6.34 -1.68 -11.76
CA ILE A 50 -5.88 -0.94 -10.58
C ILE A 50 -5.87 -1.94 -9.43
N LYS A 51 -4.74 -2.09 -8.76
CA LYS A 51 -4.58 -2.99 -7.61
C LYS A 51 -4.24 -2.14 -6.40
N VAL A 52 -4.96 -2.34 -5.32
CA VAL A 52 -4.68 -1.70 -4.03
C VAL A 52 -4.43 -2.82 -3.02
N LYS A 53 -3.38 -2.68 -2.22
CA LYS A 53 -2.95 -3.65 -1.23
C LYS A 53 -2.68 -2.97 0.10
N LEU A 54 -3.00 -3.64 1.19
CA LEU A 54 -2.52 -3.30 2.52
C LEU A 54 -1.42 -4.27 2.90
N ILE A 55 -0.27 -3.75 3.29
CA ILE A 55 0.89 -4.53 3.68
C ILE A 55 1.33 -4.08 5.07
N GLU A 56 1.67 -5.06 5.90
CA GLU A 56 2.33 -4.87 7.20
C GLU A 56 3.81 -5.23 7.05
N GLU A 57 4.69 -4.25 7.27
CA GLU A 57 6.11 -4.48 7.43
C GLU A 57 6.42 -4.74 8.90
N TYR A 58 6.79 -5.98 9.20
CA TYR A 58 7.21 -6.44 10.50
C TYR A 58 8.73 -6.51 10.58
N THR A 59 9.32 -5.62 11.37
CA THR A 59 10.74 -5.61 11.67
C THR A 59 11.00 -6.20 13.05
N THR A 60 11.94 -7.15 13.15
CA THR A 60 12.48 -7.67 14.43
C THR A 60 14.01 -7.69 14.43
N GLY A 61 14.64 -7.50 15.57
CA GLY A 61 16.10 -7.57 15.77
C GLY A 61 16.80 -6.21 15.91
N ARG A 62 18.12 -6.23 16.13
CA ARG A 62 18.98 -5.04 16.22
C ARG A 62 20.29 -5.27 15.45
N GLY A 63 20.81 -4.23 14.79
CA GLY A 63 22.06 -4.31 14.05
C GLY A 63 21.96 -5.26 12.86
N ASP A 64 22.96 -6.12 12.69
CA ASP A 64 23.06 -7.09 11.59
C ASP A 64 22.03 -8.24 11.66
N ASP A 65 21.34 -8.43 12.80
CA ASP A 65 20.28 -9.43 12.99
C ASP A 65 18.87 -8.91 12.68
N LYS A 66 18.74 -7.73 12.04
CA LYS A 66 17.44 -7.18 11.62
C LYS A 66 16.80 -8.13 10.60
N LYS A 67 15.56 -8.53 10.87
CA LYS A 67 14.70 -9.30 9.96
C LYS A 67 13.47 -8.48 9.67
N GLU A 68 13.27 -8.19 8.40
CA GLU A 68 12.07 -7.58 7.84
C GLU A 68 11.20 -8.68 7.25
N LYS A 69 9.90 -8.62 7.52
CA LYS A 69 8.90 -9.51 6.96
C LYS A 69 7.72 -8.68 6.52
N GLU A 70 7.26 -8.89 5.30
CA GLU A 70 6.07 -8.24 4.78
C GLU A 70 4.90 -9.21 4.82
N TYR A 71 3.75 -8.75 5.31
CA TYR A 71 2.51 -9.50 5.32
C TYR A 71 1.46 -8.73 4.53
N GLU A 72 0.94 -9.32 3.45
CA GLU A 72 -0.23 -8.77 2.74
C GLU A 72 -1.47 -9.05 3.60
N LEU A 73 -2.05 -7.99 4.18
CA LEU A 73 -3.23 -8.06 5.05
C LEU A 73 -4.54 -8.04 4.28
N GLY A 74 -4.51 -7.52 3.04
CA GLY A 74 -5.68 -7.44 2.18
C GLY A 74 -5.32 -6.86 0.83
N SER A 75 -6.08 -7.23 -0.20
CA SER A 75 -5.92 -6.68 -1.54
C SER A 75 -7.25 -6.60 -2.28
N VAL A 76 -7.38 -5.56 -3.09
CA VAL A 76 -8.50 -5.37 -4.01
C VAL A 76 -7.98 -5.00 -5.38
N SER A 77 -8.46 -5.70 -6.42
CA SER A 77 -8.18 -5.34 -7.80
C SER A 77 -9.46 -4.94 -8.51
N VAL A 78 -9.36 -3.83 -9.25
CA VAL A 78 -10.44 -3.30 -10.07
C VAL A 78 -9.99 -3.37 -11.52
N THR A 79 -10.59 -4.26 -12.30
CA THR A 79 -10.41 -4.29 -13.75
C THR A 79 -11.10 -3.08 -14.34
N ALA A 80 -10.31 -2.09 -14.76
CA ALA A 80 -10.83 -0.77 -15.08
C ALA A 80 -10.94 -0.53 -16.60
N GLY A 81 -10.16 -1.23 -17.44
CA GLY A 81 -10.32 -1.29 -18.90
C GLY A 81 -10.65 0.04 -19.61
N PHE A 82 -10.08 1.16 -19.16
CA PHE A 82 -10.44 2.50 -19.67
C PHE A 82 -9.24 3.21 -20.27
N LYS A 83 -9.52 4.08 -21.24
CA LYS A 83 -8.53 5.03 -21.77
C LYS A 83 -8.59 6.33 -20.98
N ILE A 84 -7.43 6.86 -20.64
CA ILE A 84 -7.27 8.17 -20.00
C ILE A 84 -6.58 9.12 -20.96
N MET A 85 -7.20 10.27 -21.20
CA MET A 85 -6.69 11.29 -22.10
C MET A 85 -5.68 12.21 -21.40
N PRO A 86 -4.78 12.88 -22.13
CA PRO A 86 -3.85 13.85 -21.55
C PRO A 86 -4.61 14.99 -20.85
N GLY A 87 -4.28 15.23 -19.58
CA GLY A 87 -4.92 16.23 -18.71
C GLY A 87 -6.17 15.72 -17.98
N GLU A 88 -6.64 14.52 -18.30
CA GLU A 88 -7.79 13.92 -17.62
C GLU A 88 -7.38 13.38 -16.25
N THR A 89 -8.25 13.57 -15.26
CA THR A 89 -8.10 13.01 -13.92
C THR A 89 -9.35 12.21 -13.58
N LYS A 90 -9.17 10.95 -13.19
CA LYS A 90 -10.25 10.09 -12.70
C LYS A 90 -10.01 9.75 -11.24
N ALA A 91 -11.06 9.79 -10.45
CA ALA A 91 -11.06 9.39 -9.06
C ALA A 91 -11.89 8.11 -8.92
N PHE A 92 -11.30 7.08 -8.34
CA PHE A 92 -11.93 5.80 -8.09
C PHE A 92 -12.02 5.59 -6.58
N PRO A 93 -13.21 5.73 -5.98
CA PRO A 93 -13.39 5.31 -4.60
C PRO A 93 -13.23 3.80 -4.52
N PHE A 94 -12.56 3.32 -3.48
CA PHE A 94 -12.40 1.91 -3.19
C PHE A 94 -12.63 1.65 -1.70
N THR A 95 -13.03 0.43 -1.41
CA THR A 95 -13.09 -0.13 -0.06
C THR A 95 -12.22 -1.37 -0.06
N LEU A 96 -11.11 -1.32 0.67
CA LEU A 96 -10.18 -2.43 0.80
C LEU A 96 -10.50 -3.19 2.10
N PRO A 97 -11.07 -4.40 2.03
CA PRO A 97 -11.17 -5.26 3.19
C PRO A 97 -9.78 -5.78 3.57
N PHE A 98 -9.47 -5.81 4.86
CA PHE A 98 -8.22 -6.35 5.38
C PHE A 98 -8.48 -7.18 6.64
N ASP A 99 -7.67 -8.22 6.79
CA ASP A 99 -7.62 -9.05 7.98
C ASP A 99 -6.33 -8.78 8.74
N LEU A 100 -6.46 -8.41 10.02
CA LEU A 100 -5.29 -8.25 10.89
C LEU A 100 -4.77 -9.63 11.27
N ILE A 101 -3.75 -10.09 10.56
CA ILE A 101 -2.97 -11.26 10.97
C ILE A 101 -2.14 -10.83 12.18
N LYS A 102 -2.71 -10.99 13.38
CA LYS A 102 -2.00 -10.64 14.61
C LYS A 102 -0.73 -11.47 14.70
N SER A 103 0.42 -10.81 14.80
CA SER A 103 1.65 -11.48 15.21
C SER A 103 1.46 -12.05 16.63
N ASN A 104 1.98 -13.25 16.91
CA ASN A 104 1.87 -13.91 18.22
C ASN A 104 2.23 -12.98 19.40
N ALA A 105 3.19 -12.08 19.20
CA ALA A 105 3.60 -11.08 20.20
C ALA A 105 2.51 -10.04 20.48
N ASP A 106 1.74 -9.63 19.47
CA ASP A 106 0.66 -8.65 19.63
C ASP A 106 -0.57 -9.30 20.29
N GLU A 107 -0.90 -10.55 19.95
CA GLU A 107 -1.90 -11.33 20.67
C GLU A 107 -1.57 -11.49 22.16
N LEU A 108 -0.29 -11.72 22.48
CA LEU A 108 0.19 -11.83 23.87
C LEU A 108 0.13 -10.49 24.61
N LYS A 109 0.40 -9.36 23.93
CA LYS A 109 0.24 -8.00 24.51
C LYS A 109 -1.22 -7.70 24.85
N GLU A 110 -2.16 -8.05 23.98
CA GLU A 110 -3.60 -7.78 24.18
C GLU A 110 -4.22 -8.64 25.30
N LYS A 111 -3.70 -9.83 25.56
CA LYS A 111 -4.21 -10.72 26.63
C LYS A 111 -4.00 -10.18 28.06
N GLY A 112 -3.23 -9.11 28.22
CA GLY A 112 -3.08 -8.40 29.51
C GLY A 112 -2.42 -9.23 30.62
N GLY A 113 -2.27 -8.62 31.81
CA GLY A 113 -1.70 -9.28 32.98
C GLY A 113 -0.23 -9.69 32.85
N ALA A 114 0.19 -10.74 33.56
CA ALA A 114 1.57 -11.21 33.58
C ALA A 114 2.06 -11.68 32.19
N LEU A 115 1.17 -12.27 31.38
CA LEU A 115 1.48 -12.67 30.00
C LEU A 115 1.73 -11.45 29.09
N GLY A 116 0.91 -10.40 29.21
CA GLY A 116 1.12 -9.15 28.48
C GLY A 116 2.41 -8.43 28.89
N ALA A 117 2.81 -8.50 30.17
CA ALA A 117 4.08 -7.96 30.64
C ALA A 117 5.29 -8.72 30.04
N LEU A 118 5.21 -10.06 29.96
CA LEU A 118 6.23 -10.88 29.30
C LEU A 118 6.28 -10.62 27.79
N GLY A 119 5.14 -10.48 27.13
CA GLY A 119 5.05 -10.11 25.72
C GLY A 119 5.68 -8.74 25.43
N LYS A 120 5.42 -7.74 26.28
CA LYS A 120 6.07 -6.42 26.17
C LYS A 120 7.58 -6.48 26.39
N ALA A 121 8.04 -7.27 27.37
CA ALA A 121 9.47 -7.44 27.62
C ALA A 121 10.19 -8.15 26.47
N ALA A 122 9.57 -9.20 25.91
CA ALA A 122 10.08 -9.91 24.74
C ALA A 122 10.12 -9.01 23.50
N ALA A 123 9.06 -8.26 23.23
CA ALA A 123 9.01 -7.32 22.11
C ALA A 123 10.03 -6.19 22.24
N PHE A 124 10.24 -5.69 23.45
CA PHE A 124 11.25 -4.67 23.71
C PHE A 124 12.68 -5.22 23.56
N ALA A 125 12.92 -6.46 23.99
CA ALA A 125 14.20 -7.14 23.81
C ALA A 125 14.50 -7.40 22.32
N ASN A 126 13.49 -7.82 21.55
CA ASN A 126 13.59 -8.11 20.12
C ASN A 126 13.38 -6.89 19.21
N ASN A 127 13.12 -5.69 19.76
CA ASN A 127 12.93 -4.46 19.01
C ASN A 127 11.88 -4.59 17.88
N GLU A 128 10.76 -5.24 18.20
CA GLU A 128 9.69 -5.55 17.24
C GLU A 128 8.90 -4.29 16.87
N LYS A 129 8.74 -4.02 15.57
CA LYS A 129 7.97 -2.91 15.00
C LYS A 129 7.06 -3.42 13.89
N SER A 130 5.81 -2.96 13.90
CA SER A 130 4.83 -3.18 12.82
C SER A 130 4.52 -1.83 12.20
N GLU A 131 4.78 -1.69 10.91
CA GLU A 131 4.46 -0.51 10.10
C GLU A 131 3.46 -0.93 9.03
N TYR A 132 2.43 -0.11 8.79
CA TYR A 132 1.35 -0.45 7.85
C TYR A 132 1.37 0.54 6.70
N HIS A 133 1.38 0.04 5.47
CA HIS A 133 1.32 0.87 4.28
C HIS A 133 0.29 0.34 3.29
N VAL A 134 -0.42 1.25 2.65
CA VAL A 134 -1.34 0.97 1.56
C VAL A 134 -0.63 1.31 0.26
N GLU A 135 -0.52 0.33 -0.63
CA GLU A 135 0.06 0.50 -1.95
C GLU A 135 -1.05 0.47 -2.99
N ALA A 136 -1.05 1.42 -3.93
CA ALA A 136 -1.92 1.43 -5.09
C ALA A 136 -1.08 1.40 -6.37
N GLU A 137 -1.25 0.37 -7.17
CA GLU A 137 -0.58 0.16 -8.45
C GLU A 137 -1.61 0.22 -9.59
N ALA A 138 -1.32 0.97 -10.66
CA ALA A 138 -2.11 0.96 -11.88
C ALA A 138 -1.35 0.25 -13.00
N SER A 139 -1.90 -0.87 -13.48
CA SER A 139 -1.43 -1.54 -14.68
C SER A 139 -1.85 -0.77 -15.92
N VAL A 140 -0.86 -0.34 -16.71
CA VAL A 140 -1.06 0.42 -17.93
C VAL A 140 -0.52 -0.38 -19.11
N LYS A 141 -1.27 -0.42 -20.20
CA LYS A 141 -0.88 -1.20 -21.38
C LYS A 141 0.29 -0.54 -22.11
N GLY A 142 1.36 -1.30 -22.29
CA GLY A 142 2.50 -0.88 -23.12
C GLY A 142 3.54 -0.02 -22.41
N VAL A 143 3.43 0.17 -21.08
CA VAL A 143 4.53 0.69 -20.25
C VAL A 143 5.29 -0.47 -19.61
N MET A 144 6.59 -0.28 -19.42
CA MET A 144 7.46 -1.28 -18.78
C MET A 144 7.43 -1.19 -17.25
N LEU A 145 7.11 -0.01 -16.71
CA LEU A 145 7.00 0.24 -15.28
C LEU A 145 5.57 0.69 -14.96
N SER A 146 4.88 -0.05 -14.10
CA SER A 146 3.56 0.33 -13.60
C SER A 146 3.70 1.51 -12.64
N PRO A 147 2.93 2.60 -12.81
CA PRO A 147 2.88 3.65 -11.80
C PRO A 147 2.22 3.13 -10.53
N SER A 148 2.87 3.36 -9.40
CA SER A 148 2.36 3.07 -8.07
C SER A 148 2.50 4.28 -7.15
N ASP A 149 1.70 4.29 -6.07
CA ASP A 149 1.79 5.24 -4.97
C ASP A 149 1.59 4.49 -3.65
N GLU A 150 2.37 4.85 -2.64
CA GLU A 150 2.33 4.23 -1.32
C GLU A 150 1.97 5.27 -0.26
N LYS A 151 1.14 4.86 0.71
CA LYS A 151 0.80 5.65 1.87
C LYS A 151 0.88 4.85 3.15
N GLU A 152 1.75 5.29 4.05
CA GLU A 152 1.79 4.83 5.43
C GLU A 152 0.49 5.22 6.15
N ILE A 153 -0.05 4.26 6.91
CA ILE A 153 -1.22 4.45 7.75
C ILE A 153 -0.93 3.98 9.17
N THR A 154 -1.59 4.60 10.14
CA THR A 154 -1.59 4.13 11.52
C THR A 154 -2.91 3.44 11.81
N LEU A 155 -2.83 2.18 12.22
CA LEU A 155 -3.97 1.44 12.72
C LEU A 155 -4.14 1.69 14.21
N ASN A 156 -5.27 2.29 14.61
CA ASN A 156 -5.62 2.58 16.01
C ASN A 156 -6.76 1.69 16.50
#